data_AF-A0A7S2LET9-F1
#
_entry.id   AF-A0A7S2LET9-F1
#
_cell.length_a   1.000
_cell.length_b   1.000
_cell.length_c   1.000
_cell.angle_alpha   90.00
_cell.angle_beta   90.00
_cell.angle_gamma   90.00
#
_symmetry.space_group_name_H-M   'P 1'
#
loop_
_entity.id
_entity.type
_entity.pdbx_description
1 polymer ?
#
loop_
_entity_poly.entity_id
_entity_poly.type
_entity_poly.pdbx_seq_one_letter_code
_entity_poly.pdbx_strand_id
1 'polypeptide(L)'
;ALQTNTSLKKMNVYNNEQITLEGMKLLLKLVNDISSIKATLQSNHTLIDFGDVSIEGGDCLRNDLSDHITHVLAFNQKVDRLVCGEGKVIALHLQSKALADMCRLQRVEQNNAALYGQINPLCLPEVLALIKRFHGQTELYLSLRSSIMTLLSTVDRERCLQQRLSYHMAMIQEHSASAEELRAEIATIARAKGQVERDQEPSTKKRRLVDE
;
A
#
# COMPACT_ATOMS: atom_id res chain seq x y z
N ALA A 1 21.34 8.21 -10.26
CA ALA A 1 21.10 9.16 -11.37
C ALA A 1 20.26 8.54 -12.49
N LEU A 2 20.65 7.41 -13.08
CA LEU A 2 19.91 6.80 -14.21
C LEU A 2 18.52 6.25 -13.83
N GLN A 3 18.34 5.72 -12.62
CA GLN A 3 17.06 5.13 -12.20
C GLN A 3 15.90 6.13 -12.21
N THR A 4 16.15 7.36 -11.76
CA THR A 4 15.17 8.45 -11.72
C THR A 4 15.15 9.28 -12.99
N ASN A 5 15.94 8.91 -14.01
CA ASN A 5 16.04 9.69 -15.22
C ASN A 5 14.80 9.49 -16.11
N THR A 6 14.14 10.60 -16.41
CA THR A 6 12.90 10.68 -17.18
C THR A 6 13.09 11.31 -18.57
N SER A 7 14.31 11.42 -19.08
CA SER A 7 14.59 12.03 -20.39
C SER A 7 15.42 11.15 -21.32
N LEU A 8 16.33 10.35 -20.77
CA LEU A 8 17.23 9.47 -21.49
C LEU A 8 16.49 8.24 -22.00
N LYS A 9 16.28 8.20 -23.32
CA LYS A 9 15.63 7.09 -24.01
C LYS A 9 16.60 6.00 -24.44
N LYS A 10 17.83 6.36 -24.78
CA LYS A 10 18.84 5.43 -25.30
C LYS A 10 20.13 5.58 -24.52
N MET A 11 20.73 4.46 -24.15
CA MET A 11 22.03 4.43 -23.50
C MET A 11 22.89 3.42 -24.24
N ASN A 12 23.81 3.89 -25.07
CA ASN A 12 24.62 2.97 -25.87
C ASN A 12 25.71 2.30 -25.02
N VAL A 13 25.61 0.98 -24.85
CA VAL A 13 26.66 0.17 -24.21
C VAL A 13 27.38 -0.78 -25.19
N TYR A 14 27.19 -0.55 -26.50
CA TYR A 14 27.80 -1.33 -27.57
C TYR A 14 29.32 -1.44 -27.45
N ASN A 15 29.87 -2.58 -27.89
CA ASN A 15 31.30 -2.91 -27.85
C ASN A 15 31.93 -2.81 -26.46
N ASN A 16 31.12 -2.88 -25.40
CA ASN A 16 31.63 -2.98 -24.06
C ASN A 16 31.81 -4.45 -23.68
N GLU A 17 32.85 -5.07 -24.23
CA GLU A 17 33.24 -6.46 -23.99
C GLU A 17 33.48 -6.75 -22.49
N GLN A 18 33.72 -5.70 -21.70
CA GLN A 18 33.99 -5.77 -20.26
C GLN A 18 32.73 -5.68 -19.40
N ILE A 19 31.52 -5.59 -19.97
CA ILE A 19 30.29 -5.68 -19.18
C ILE A 19 30.24 -7.07 -18.58
N THR A 20 30.45 -7.18 -17.29
CA THR A 20 30.36 -8.44 -16.57
C THR A 20 28.90 -8.91 -16.48
N LEU A 21 28.71 -10.17 -16.12
CA LEU A 21 27.39 -10.72 -15.80
C LEU A 21 26.67 -9.89 -14.72
N GLU A 22 27.40 -9.41 -13.71
CA GLU A 22 26.86 -8.52 -12.68
C GLU A 22 26.46 -7.15 -13.26
N GLY A 23 27.23 -6.63 -14.21
CA GLY A 23 26.85 -5.44 -14.97
C GLY A 23 25.51 -5.61 -15.71
N MET A 24 25.30 -6.75 -16.37
CA MET A 24 24.02 -7.05 -17.03
C MET A 24 22.85 -7.15 -16.04
N LYS A 25 23.07 -7.77 -14.86
CA LYS A 25 22.04 -7.80 -13.81
C LYS A 25 21.69 -6.40 -13.31
N LEU A 26 22.67 -5.51 -13.17
CA LEU A 26 22.42 -4.12 -12.81
C LEU A 26 21.65 -3.37 -13.90
N LEU A 27 21.94 -3.62 -15.19
CA LEU A 27 21.17 -3.07 -16.29
C LEU A 27 19.72 -3.57 -16.29
N LEU A 28 19.51 -4.87 -16.11
CA LEU A 28 18.17 -5.44 -15.99
C LEU A 28 17.40 -4.84 -14.81
N LYS A 29 18.05 -4.75 -13.63
CA LYS A 29 17.46 -4.16 -12.43
C LYS A 29 17.16 -2.67 -12.59
N LEU A 30 17.99 -1.94 -13.35
CA LEU A 30 17.74 -0.52 -13.67
C LEU A 30 16.41 -0.31 -14.40
N VAL A 31 16.09 -1.19 -15.37
CA VAL A 31 14.86 -1.07 -16.17
C VAL A 31 13.68 -1.87 -15.64
N ASN A 32 13.93 -2.84 -14.76
CA ASN A 32 12.91 -3.63 -14.08
C ASN A 32 13.45 -4.32 -12.82
N ASP A 33 13.37 -3.65 -11.68
CA ASP A 33 13.72 -4.21 -10.38
C ASP A 33 12.57 -5.08 -9.84
N ILE A 34 12.76 -6.41 -9.83
CA ILE A 34 11.72 -7.37 -9.42
C ILE A 34 11.65 -7.58 -7.90
N SER A 35 12.49 -6.90 -7.11
CA SER A 35 12.54 -7.09 -5.65
C SER A 35 11.23 -6.80 -4.93
N SER A 36 10.38 -5.95 -5.50
CA SER A 36 9.02 -5.68 -5.04
C SER A 36 8.18 -5.08 -6.17
N ILE A 37 6.85 -5.11 -6.03
CA ILE A 37 5.94 -4.41 -6.96
C ILE A 37 6.29 -2.92 -7.00
N LYS A 38 6.55 -2.32 -5.84
CA LYS A 38 6.94 -0.91 -5.74
C LYS A 38 8.25 -0.63 -6.47
N ALA A 39 9.26 -1.47 -6.34
CA ALA A 39 10.53 -1.30 -7.03
C ALA A 39 10.37 -1.39 -8.56
N THR A 40 9.53 -2.30 -9.04
CA THR A 40 9.20 -2.39 -10.48
C THR A 40 8.51 -1.12 -10.97
N LEU A 41 7.51 -0.61 -10.26
CA LEU A 41 6.82 0.65 -10.61
C LEU A 41 7.73 1.89 -10.55
N GLN A 42 8.82 1.82 -9.78
CA GLN A 42 9.81 2.89 -9.64
C GLN A 42 11.06 2.69 -10.50
N SER A 43 11.09 1.63 -11.33
CA SER A 43 12.20 1.35 -12.23
C SER A 43 12.23 2.34 -13.39
N ASN A 44 13.31 2.33 -14.17
CA ASN A 44 13.39 3.19 -15.34
C ASN A 44 12.47 2.68 -16.46
N HIS A 45 11.39 3.42 -16.71
CA HIS A 45 10.43 3.16 -17.79
C HIS A 45 10.68 4.04 -19.04
N THR A 46 11.75 4.83 -19.06
CA THR A 46 12.14 5.70 -20.18
C THR A 46 13.08 5.03 -21.16
N LEU A 47 14.04 4.28 -20.64
CA LEU A 47 15.05 3.63 -21.43
C LEU A 47 14.39 2.57 -22.30
N ILE A 48 14.54 2.71 -23.61
CA ILE A 48 13.96 1.81 -24.60
C ILE A 48 15.02 1.02 -25.37
N ASP A 49 16.29 1.35 -25.15
CA ASP A 49 17.40 0.85 -25.95
C ASP A 49 18.72 0.98 -25.17
N PHE A 50 19.44 -0.13 -25.01
CA PHE A 50 20.82 -0.16 -24.50
C PHE A 50 21.87 -0.26 -25.63
N GLY A 51 21.46 -0.31 -26.90
CA GLY A 51 22.30 -0.82 -27.98
C GLY A 51 22.40 -2.35 -27.92
N ASP A 52 23.29 -2.93 -28.71
CA ASP A 52 23.50 -4.37 -28.70
C ASP A 52 24.22 -4.80 -27.42
N VAL A 53 23.48 -5.50 -26.55
CA VAL A 53 23.99 -6.12 -25.32
C VAL A 53 24.30 -7.61 -25.55
N SER A 54 24.06 -8.11 -26.77
CA SER A 54 24.40 -9.46 -27.15
C SER A 54 25.92 -9.58 -27.18
N ILE A 55 26.45 -10.64 -26.58
CA ILE A 55 27.87 -10.95 -26.67
C ILE A 55 27.98 -12.34 -27.28
N GLU A 56 28.79 -12.45 -28.31
CA GLU A 56 29.15 -13.73 -28.92
C GLU A 56 29.93 -14.58 -27.89
N GLY A 57 29.30 -15.64 -27.39
CA GLY A 57 29.92 -16.56 -26.44
C GLY A 57 28.87 -17.39 -25.70
N GLY A 58 29.05 -18.71 -25.66
CA GLY A 58 28.04 -19.71 -25.24
C GLY A 58 27.63 -19.73 -23.76
N ASP A 59 27.67 -18.61 -23.04
CA ASP A 59 27.12 -18.53 -21.68
C ASP A 59 25.59 -18.34 -21.75
N CYS A 60 24.86 -19.44 -21.51
CA CYS A 60 23.39 -19.45 -21.54
C CYS A 60 22.77 -18.42 -20.57
N LEU A 61 23.39 -18.16 -19.41
CA LEU A 61 22.85 -17.20 -18.43
C LEU A 61 22.96 -15.76 -18.94
N ARG A 62 24.02 -15.47 -19.69
CA ARG A 62 24.25 -14.17 -20.32
C ARG A 62 23.21 -13.91 -21.40
N ASN A 63 22.92 -14.91 -22.22
CA ASN A 63 21.88 -14.83 -23.24
C ASN A 63 20.49 -14.64 -22.59
N ASP A 64 20.18 -15.40 -21.54
CA ASP A 64 18.94 -15.23 -20.78
C ASP A 64 18.80 -13.77 -20.27
N LEU A 65 19.87 -13.17 -19.72
CA LEU A 65 19.86 -11.77 -19.30
C LEU A 65 19.64 -10.82 -20.46
N SER A 66 20.31 -11.03 -21.60
CA SER A 66 20.15 -10.19 -22.79
C SER A 66 18.72 -10.22 -23.32
N ASP A 67 18.14 -11.42 -23.40
CA ASP A 67 16.76 -11.63 -23.85
C ASP A 67 15.77 -10.93 -22.92
N HIS A 68 15.94 -11.05 -21.60
CA HIS A 68 15.07 -10.39 -20.63
C HIS A 68 15.24 -8.87 -20.65
N ILE A 69 16.46 -8.35 -20.80
CA ILE A 69 16.70 -6.90 -20.97
C ILE A 69 15.96 -6.41 -22.20
N THR A 70 16.13 -7.08 -23.33
CA THR A 70 15.47 -6.73 -24.60
C THR A 70 13.95 -6.78 -24.47
N HIS A 71 13.42 -7.82 -23.83
CA HIS A 71 11.99 -7.98 -23.56
C HIS A 71 11.44 -6.84 -22.70
N VAL A 72 12.12 -6.48 -21.62
CA VAL A 72 11.73 -5.38 -20.72
C VAL A 72 11.81 -4.01 -21.41
N LEU A 73 12.81 -3.78 -22.25
CA LEU A 73 12.94 -2.55 -23.04
C LEU A 73 11.82 -2.42 -24.07
N ALA A 74 11.37 -3.54 -24.66
CA ALA A 74 10.24 -3.55 -25.60
C ALA A 74 8.92 -3.11 -24.93
N PHE A 75 8.73 -3.34 -23.63
CA PHE A 75 7.61 -2.74 -22.89
C PHE A 75 7.67 -1.22 -22.87
N ASN A 76 8.86 -0.66 -22.65
CA ASN A 76 9.05 0.79 -22.58
C ASN A 76 8.83 1.49 -23.94
N GLN A 77 8.91 0.75 -25.06
CA GLN A 77 8.67 1.28 -26.40
C GLN A 77 7.17 1.41 -26.75
N LYS A 78 6.32 0.58 -26.16
CA LYS A 78 4.96 0.35 -26.63
C LYS A 78 3.90 1.22 -25.95
N VAL A 79 4.22 1.96 -24.88
CA VAL A 79 3.18 2.55 -24.01
C VAL A 79 3.55 3.92 -23.46
N ASP A 80 2.53 4.67 -23.07
CA ASP A 80 2.64 5.82 -22.16
C ASP A 80 3.27 5.37 -20.83
N ARG A 81 4.15 6.18 -20.25
CA ARG A 81 5.05 5.80 -19.16
C ARG A 81 4.34 5.25 -17.93
N LEU A 82 3.20 5.85 -17.60
CA LEU A 82 2.39 5.47 -16.43
C LEU A 82 1.87 4.03 -16.55
N VAL A 83 1.66 3.55 -17.77
CA VAL A 83 1.14 2.21 -18.06
C VAL A 83 2.27 1.19 -18.24
N CYS A 84 3.49 1.62 -18.57
CA CYS A 84 4.65 0.73 -18.69
C CYS A 84 4.95 -0.03 -17.39
N GLY A 85 4.90 0.65 -16.25
CA GLY A 85 5.14 0.02 -14.94
C GLY A 85 4.10 -1.05 -14.63
N GLU A 86 2.82 -0.73 -14.80
CA GLU A 86 1.70 -1.65 -14.58
C GLU A 86 1.76 -2.86 -15.51
N GLY A 87 2.05 -2.62 -16.81
CA GLY A 87 2.21 -3.69 -17.79
C GLY A 87 3.33 -4.67 -17.41
N LYS A 88 4.46 -4.17 -16.90
CA LYS A 88 5.55 -5.01 -16.37
C LYS A 88 5.13 -5.78 -15.12
N VAL A 89 4.38 -5.16 -14.20
CA VAL A 89 3.84 -5.88 -13.03
C VAL A 89 2.94 -7.02 -13.48
N ILE A 90 2.00 -6.77 -14.39
CA ILE A 90 1.09 -7.80 -14.89
C ILE A 90 1.87 -8.92 -15.59
N ALA A 91 2.80 -8.58 -16.50
CA ALA A 91 3.51 -9.58 -17.28
C ALA A 91 4.57 -10.36 -16.48
N LEU A 92 5.24 -9.72 -15.52
CA LEU A 92 6.45 -10.28 -14.89
C LEU A 92 6.26 -10.66 -13.43
N HIS A 93 5.38 -9.99 -12.67
CA HIS A 93 5.08 -10.38 -11.28
C HIS A 93 3.93 -11.36 -11.18
N LEU A 94 2.90 -11.18 -12.01
CA LEU A 94 1.65 -11.94 -11.87
C LEU A 94 1.62 -13.25 -12.67
N GLN A 95 2.71 -13.60 -13.35
CA GLN A 95 2.92 -14.88 -14.02
C GLN A 95 4.04 -15.64 -13.30
N SER A 96 3.71 -16.78 -12.70
CA SER A 96 4.61 -17.51 -11.80
C SER A 96 5.96 -17.89 -12.44
N LYS A 97 5.94 -18.31 -13.71
CA LYS A 97 7.15 -18.67 -14.46
C LYS A 97 8.04 -17.45 -14.73
N ALA A 98 7.45 -16.37 -15.25
CA ALA A 98 8.19 -15.14 -15.55
C ALA A 98 8.82 -14.55 -14.28
N LEU A 99 8.07 -14.58 -13.17
CA LEU A 99 8.58 -14.17 -11.86
C LEU A 99 9.75 -15.05 -11.40
N ALA A 100 9.64 -16.38 -11.52
CA ALA A 100 10.71 -17.31 -11.15
C ALA A 100 11.99 -17.05 -11.95
N ASP A 101 11.86 -16.88 -13.27
CA ASP A 101 12.98 -16.60 -14.16
C ASP A 101 13.65 -15.26 -13.80
N MET A 102 12.86 -14.20 -13.56
CA MET A 102 13.38 -12.88 -13.17
C MET A 102 14.03 -12.88 -11.78
N CYS A 103 13.43 -13.55 -10.80
CA CYS A 103 14.00 -13.75 -9.46
C CYS A 103 15.37 -14.44 -9.54
N ARG A 104 15.46 -15.52 -10.32
CA ARG A 104 16.71 -16.26 -10.56
C ARG A 104 17.78 -15.35 -11.16
N LEU A 105 17.44 -14.59 -12.20
CA LEU A 105 18.38 -13.70 -12.90
C LEU A 105 18.90 -12.56 -12.00
N GLN A 106 18.03 -11.99 -11.16
CA GLN A 106 18.39 -10.88 -10.26
C GLN A 106 18.87 -11.32 -8.88
N ARG A 107 18.96 -12.62 -8.61
CA ARG A 107 19.26 -13.20 -7.29
C ARG A 107 18.35 -12.68 -6.19
N VAL A 108 17.06 -12.54 -6.52
CA VAL A 108 15.99 -12.22 -5.56
C VAL A 108 15.34 -13.53 -5.15
N GLU A 109 15.12 -13.72 -3.85
CA GLU A 109 14.39 -14.89 -3.36
C GLU A 109 12.95 -14.89 -3.89
N GLN A 110 12.56 -15.98 -4.55
CA GLN A 110 11.20 -16.13 -5.01
C GLN A 110 10.29 -16.50 -3.83
N ASN A 111 9.31 -15.64 -3.54
CA ASN A 111 8.29 -15.94 -2.54
C ASN A 111 6.94 -15.36 -2.95
N ASN A 112 6.06 -16.21 -3.50
CA ASN A 112 4.72 -15.80 -3.91
C ASN A 112 3.89 -15.28 -2.73
N ALA A 113 4.03 -15.85 -1.52
CA ALA A 113 3.31 -15.34 -0.35
C ALA A 113 3.78 -13.92 0.02
N ALA A 114 5.08 -13.64 -0.10
CA ALA A 114 5.62 -12.30 0.09
C ALA A 114 5.17 -11.32 -1.01
N LEU A 115 5.00 -11.79 -2.25
CA LEU A 115 4.44 -10.97 -3.34
C LEU A 115 3.00 -10.54 -3.01
N TYR A 116 2.11 -11.49 -2.73
CA TYR A 116 0.71 -11.16 -2.43
C TYR A 116 0.53 -10.44 -1.09
N GLY A 117 1.48 -10.58 -0.15
CA GLY A 117 1.53 -9.79 1.08
C GLY A 117 1.83 -8.30 0.87
N GLN A 118 2.40 -7.91 -0.28
CA GLN A 118 2.63 -6.50 -0.64
C GLN A 118 1.37 -5.82 -1.19
N ILE A 119 0.39 -6.60 -1.63
CA ILE A 119 -0.85 -6.10 -2.23
C ILE A 119 -1.84 -5.83 -1.11
N ASN A 120 -2.50 -4.68 -1.17
CA ASN A 120 -3.61 -4.41 -0.25
C ASN A 120 -4.64 -5.55 -0.38
N PRO A 121 -4.98 -6.26 0.71
CA PRO A 121 -5.88 -7.39 0.63
C PRO A 121 -7.25 -7.06 0.01
N LEU A 122 -7.70 -5.80 0.14
CA LEU A 122 -8.93 -5.32 -0.49
C LEU A 122 -8.85 -5.24 -2.03
N CYS A 123 -7.64 -5.20 -2.60
CA CYS A 123 -7.40 -5.17 -4.04
C CYS A 123 -7.08 -6.57 -4.62
N LEU A 124 -6.95 -7.60 -3.76
CA LEU A 124 -6.64 -8.95 -4.21
C LEU A 124 -7.72 -9.53 -5.14
N PRO A 125 -9.04 -9.33 -4.93
CA PRO A 125 -10.05 -9.81 -5.88
C PRO A 125 -9.83 -9.28 -7.30
N GLU A 126 -9.54 -7.99 -7.44
CA GLU A 126 -9.26 -7.34 -8.73
C GLU A 126 -7.97 -7.86 -9.35
N VAL A 127 -6.91 -8.04 -8.54
CA VAL A 127 -5.65 -8.63 -9.01
C VAL A 127 -5.85 -10.07 -9.48
N LEU A 128 -6.62 -10.89 -8.76
CA LEU A 128 -6.94 -12.25 -9.17
C LEU A 128 -7.77 -12.27 -10.47
N ALA A 129 -8.71 -11.34 -10.63
CA ALA A 129 -9.44 -11.17 -11.88
C ALA A 129 -8.51 -10.81 -13.05
N LEU A 130 -7.53 -9.93 -12.82
CA LEU A 130 -6.49 -9.60 -13.80
C LEU A 130 -5.65 -10.84 -14.17
N ILE A 131 -5.23 -11.63 -13.18
CA ILE A 131 -4.46 -12.87 -13.42
C ILE A 131 -5.26 -13.84 -14.28
N LYS A 132 -6.53 -14.07 -13.94
CA LYS A 132 -7.41 -14.92 -14.75
C LYS A 132 -7.50 -14.43 -16.19
N ARG A 133 -7.65 -13.11 -16.38
CA ARG A 133 -7.82 -12.48 -17.70
C ARG A 133 -6.55 -12.58 -18.56
N PHE A 134 -5.38 -12.33 -17.98
CA PHE A 134 -4.13 -12.23 -18.73
C PHE A 134 -3.35 -13.55 -18.80
N HIS A 135 -3.46 -14.40 -17.78
CA HIS A 135 -2.62 -15.60 -17.62
C HIS A 135 -3.41 -16.91 -17.48
N GLY A 136 -4.73 -16.83 -17.36
CA GLY A 136 -5.62 -17.99 -17.36
C GLY A 136 -5.80 -18.66 -16.00
N GLN A 137 -6.41 -19.85 -16.02
CA GLN A 137 -6.92 -20.52 -14.83
C GLN A 137 -5.81 -21.11 -13.93
N THR A 138 -4.72 -21.61 -14.53
CA THR A 138 -3.60 -22.20 -13.79
C THR A 138 -2.92 -21.17 -12.90
N GLU A 139 -2.60 -20.00 -13.46
CA GLU A 139 -2.00 -18.90 -12.69
C GLU A 139 -2.98 -18.39 -11.63
N LEU A 140 -4.27 -18.23 -11.97
CA LEU A 140 -5.29 -17.86 -10.98
C LEU A 140 -5.30 -18.81 -9.78
N TYR A 141 -5.24 -20.12 -10.02
CA TYR A 141 -5.23 -21.13 -8.95
C TYR A 141 -3.97 -20.99 -8.07
N LEU A 142 -2.80 -20.82 -8.67
CA LEU A 142 -1.55 -20.62 -7.93
C LEU A 142 -1.57 -19.34 -7.10
N SER A 143 -2.05 -18.24 -7.67
CA SER A 143 -2.21 -16.96 -7.01
C SER A 143 -3.18 -17.06 -5.82
N LEU A 144 -4.35 -17.67 -6.03
CA LEU A 144 -5.34 -17.87 -4.99
C LEU A 144 -4.76 -18.70 -3.83
N ARG A 145 -4.06 -19.80 -4.15
CA ARG A 145 -3.42 -20.64 -3.13
C ARG A 145 -2.40 -19.86 -2.30
N SER A 146 -1.63 -18.97 -2.94
CA SER A 146 -0.63 -18.14 -2.26
C SER A 146 -1.22 -16.94 -1.50
N SER A 147 -2.40 -16.45 -1.87
CA SER A 147 -3.02 -15.27 -1.28
C SER A 147 -4.17 -15.57 -0.31
N ILE A 148 -4.61 -16.83 -0.19
CA ILE A 148 -5.82 -17.20 0.56
C ILE A 148 -5.77 -16.79 2.03
N MET A 149 -4.62 -16.97 2.69
CA MET A 149 -4.47 -16.57 4.09
C MET A 149 -4.56 -15.06 4.27
N THR A 150 -4.00 -14.29 3.33
CA THR A 150 -4.12 -12.84 3.31
C THR A 150 -5.57 -12.42 3.11
N LEU A 151 -6.29 -13.04 2.17
CA LEU A 151 -7.72 -12.79 1.96
C LEU A 151 -8.55 -13.06 3.23
N LEU A 152 -8.38 -14.22 3.85
CA LEU A 152 -9.09 -14.60 5.08
C LEU A 152 -8.80 -13.63 6.23
N SER A 153 -7.54 -13.19 6.40
CA SER A 153 -7.18 -12.22 7.43
C SER A 153 -7.91 -10.88 7.31
N THR A 154 -8.35 -10.53 6.10
CA THR A 154 -9.09 -9.28 5.84
C THR A 154 -10.51 -9.34 6.39
N VAL A 155 -11.16 -10.49 6.22
CA VAL A 155 -12.52 -10.75 6.74
C VAL A 155 -12.50 -10.72 8.26
N ASP A 156 -11.47 -11.31 8.88
CA ASP A 156 -11.29 -11.25 10.33
C ASP A 156 -10.99 -9.84 10.84
N ARG A 157 -10.21 -9.06 10.08
CA ARG A 157 -9.90 -7.66 10.40
C ARG A 157 -11.13 -6.78 10.39
N GLU A 158 -12.03 -6.94 9.42
CA GLU A 158 -13.29 -6.19 9.36
C GLU A 158 -14.11 -6.43 10.64
N ARG A 159 -14.30 -7.70 11.02
CA ARG A 159 -15.03 -8.06 12.23
C ARG A 159 -14.37 -7.50 13.50
N CYS A 160 -13.05 -7.55 13.57
CA CYS A 160 -12.29 -6.97 14.68
C CYS A 160 -12.48 -5.44 14.78
N LEU A 161 -12.46 -4.74 13.65
CA LEU A 161 -12.68 -3.29 13.61
C LEU A 161 -14.12 -2.92 13.99
N GLN A 162 -15.12 -3.69 13.52
CA GLN A 162 -16.51 -3.51 13.93
C GLN A 162 -16.69 -3.71 15.45
N GLN A 163 -16.06 -4.73 16.02
CA GLN A 163 -16.09 -4.95 17.48
C GLN A 163 -15.46 -3.80 18.26
N ARG A 164 -14.29 -3.29 17.83
CA ARG A 164 -13.65 -2.12 18.44
C ARG A 164 -14.50 -0.86 18.32
N LEU A 165 -15.15 -0.67 17.18
CA LEU A 165 -16.05 0.46 16.97
C LEU A 165 -17.23 0.41 17.95
N SER A 166 -17.90 -0.74 18.05
CA SER A 166 -19.01 -0.93 19.00
C SER A 166 -18.58 -0.70 20.45
N TYR A 167 -17.39 -1.18 20.83
CA TYR A 167 -16.83 -0.94 22.16
C TYR A 167 -16.65 0.57 22.44
N HIS A 168 -16.06 1.32 21.52
CA HIS A 168 -15.88 2.76 21.70
C HIS A 168 -17.20 3.54 21.67
N MET A 169 -18.18 3.11 20.87
CA MET A 169 -19.52 3.71 20.89
C MET A 169 -20.21 3.53 22.24
N ALA A 170 -20.10 2.34 22.85
CA ALA A 170 -20.63 2.09 24.18
C ALA A 170 -19.97 2.98 25.25
N MET A 171 -18.64 3.13 25.20
CA MET A 171 -17.91 4.04 26.09
C MET A 171 -18.34 5.51 25.94
N ILE A 172 -18.57 5.97 24.70
CA ILE A 172 -19.08 7.33 24.43
C ILE A 172 -20.48 7.50 25.04
N GLN A 173 -21.34 6.50 24.90
CA GLN A 173 -22.68 6.53 25.45
C GLN A 173 -22.67 6.58 26.99
N GLU A 174 -21.82 5.77 27.63
CA GLU A 174 -21.63 5.79 29.09
C GLU A 174 -21.15 7.17 29.58
N HIS A 175 -20.10 7.70 28.97
CA HIS A 175 -19.61 9.04 29.31
C HIS A 175 -20.67 10.14 29.08
N SER A 176 -21.50 10.00 28.03
CA SER A 176 -22.58 10.94 27.77
C SER A 176 -23.65 10.91 28.86
N ALA A 177 -24.01 9.72 29.36
CA ALA A 177 -24.95 9.56 30.46
C ALA A 177 -24.40 10.16 31.77
N SER A 178 -23.14 9.88 32.11
CA SER A 178 -22.50 10.49 33.29
C SER A 178 -22.42 12.02 33.20
N ALA A 179 -22.20 12.56 32.00
CA ALA A 179 -22.20 14.01 31.80
C ALA A 179 -23.58 14.64 32.01
N GLU A 180 -24.66 13.94 31.66
CA GLU A 180 -26.04 14.38 31.92
C GLU A 180 -26.38 14.34 33.42
N GLU A 181 -25.96 13.29 34.13
CA GLU A 181 -26.11 13.19 35.59
C GLU A 181 -25.41 14.35 36.31
N LEU A 182 -24.14 14.61 35.97
CA LEU A 182 -23.38 15.72 36.54
C LEU A 182 -24.03 17.08 36.23
N ARG A 183 -24.59 17.26 35.02
CA ARG A 183 -25.34 18.49 34.68
C ARG A 183 -26.61 18.64 35.51
N ALA A 184 -27.34 17.56 35.75
CA ALA A 184 -28.54 17.57 36.58
C ALA A 184 -28.21 17.89 38.05
N GLU A 185 -27.10 17.36 38.57
CA GLU A 185 -26.63 17.67 39.92
C GLU A 185 -26.21 19.14 40.06
N ILE A 186 -25.44 19.66 39.10
CA ILE A 186 -25.08 21.10 39.04
C ILE A 186 -26.34 21.98 39.02
N ALA A 187 -27.34 21.63 38.21
CA ALA A 187 -28.60 22.38 38.15
C ALA A 187 -29.38 22.34 39.48
N THR A 188 -29.34 21.21 40.19
CA THR A 188 -29.98 21.05 41.50
C THR A 188 -29.29 21.92 42.56
N ILE A 189 -27.95 21.90 42.60
CA ILE A 189 -27.15 22.73 43.50
C ILE A 189 -27.39 24.23 43.21
N ALA A 190 -27.45 24.61 41.94
CA ALA A 190 -27.71 26.00 41.54
C ALA A 190 -29.10 26.49 42.01
N ARG A 191 -30.14 25.65 41.88
CA ARG A 191 -31.49 25.97 42.37
C ARG A 191 -31.54 26.14 43.88
N ALA A 192 -30.89 25.23 44.62
CA ALA A 192 -30.83 25.29 46.08
C ALA A 192 -30.17 26.59 46.56
N LYS A 193 -29.05 26.99 45.94
CA LYS A 193 -28.37 28.26 46.26
C LYS A 193 -29.25 29.49 46.01
N GLY A 194 -29.98 29.54 44.89
CA GLY A 194 -30.89 30.65 44.56
C GLY A 194 -32.19 30.71 45.39
N GLN A 195 -32.49 29.71 46.23
CA GLN A 195 -33.57 29.77 47.23
C GLN A 195 -33.05 30.34 48.56
N VAL A 196 -31.85 29.96 48.98
CA VAL A 196 -31.22 30.47 50.21
C VAL A 196 -31.00 31.99 50.16
N GLU A 197 -30.66 32.54 48.99
CA GLU A 197 -30.51 34.00 48.81
C GLU A 197 -31.86 34.75 48.84
N ARG A 198 -32.99 34.11 48.52
CA ARG A 198 -34.33 34.72 48.62
C ARG A 198 -34.91 34.69 50.03
N ASP A 199 -34.56 33.69 50.82
CA ASP A 199 -34.99 33.59 52.23
C ASP A 199 -34.21 34.53 53.17
N GLN A 200 -33.13 35.17 52.68
CA GLN A 200 -32.32 36.13 53.45
C GLN A 200 -32.67 37.61 53.20
N GLU A 201 -33.68 37.96 52.39
CA GLU A 201 -34.18 39.35 52.32
C GLU A 201 -34.96 39.69 53.61
N PRO A 202 -34.45 40.58 54.50
CA PRO A 202 -35.14 40.89 55.75
C PRO A 202 -36.31 41.83 55.50
N SER A 203 -37.53 41.33 55.77
CA SER A 203 -38.72 42.14 56.05
C SER A 203 -38.41 43.15 57.16
N THR A 204 -37.96 44.36 56.80
CA THR A 204 -37.81 45.49 57.72
C THR A 204 -39.19 46.04 58.07
N LYS A 205 -39.79 45.44 59.11
CA LYS A 205 -41.02 45.94 59.75
C LYS A 205 -40.74 47.25 60.48
N LYS A 206 -41.51 48.27 60.05
CA LYS A 206 -41.88 49.50 60.78
C LYS A 206 -41.89 49.33 62.31
N ARG A 207 -41.07 50.11 63.02
CA ARG A 207 -41.34 50.50 64.41
C ARG A 207 -41.95 51.91 64.42
N ARG A 208 -43.19 52.00 64.89
CA ARG A 208 -43.83 53.24 65.34
C ARG A 208 -43.08 53.71 66.59
N LEU A 209 -42.68 54.98 66.62
CA LEU A 209 -42.31 55.69 67.85
C LEU A 209 -43.58 56.28 68.49
N VAL A 210 -43.58 56.15 69.81
CA VAL A 210 -44.50 56.49 70.90
C VAL A 210 -43.47 56.77 72.02
N ASP A 211 -43.39 57.84 72.79
CA ASP A 211 -44.11 59.08 73.12
C ASP A 211 -43.01 60.20 73.21
N GLU A 212 -43.21 61.50 73.46
CA GLU A 212 -43.94 62.28 74.48
C GLU A 212 -44.02 63.75 74.01
#